data_AF-A0A453H9L9-F1
#
_entry.id   AF-A0A453H9L9-F1
#
_cell.length_a   1.000
_cell.length_b   1.000
_cell.length_c   1.000
_cell.angle_alpha   90.00
_cell.angle_beta   90.00
_cell.angle_gamma   90.00
#
_symmetry.space_group_name_H-M   'P 1'
#
loop_
_entity.id
_entity.type
_entity.pdbx_description
1 polymer ?
#
loop_
_entity_poly.entity_id
_entity_poly.type
_entity_poly.pdbx_seq_one_letter_code
_entity_poly.pdbx_strand_id
1 'polypeptide(L)'
;MLIFAGKVGVPKQLFVNTDPLSIPAAVMRAGLSLPLVAKPLVAKSHELSLAYDSASLTKLEPPLVLQEFVNHGGVLFKVYIVGDAIRVVRRFSLPNVDEGDLSNNAGVFRFPRVSCAAATAEDADLDPHVAELPPRPLLEILARELRRRLGLRLFNIDMIREHGTRDRFYVIDMNYFPGYGKMPGYEHVFTDFLLSLDQQKEYKRRLGYTSGEG
;
A
#
# COMPACT_ATOMS: atom_id res chain seq x y z
N MET A 1 12.39 -18.25 -20.05
CA MET A 1 13.23 -17.43 -19.14
C MET A 1 12.32 -16.96 -18.00
N LEU A 2 12.45 -17.55 -16.80
CA LEU A 2 11.68 -17.12 -15.63
C LEU A 2 12.21 -15.75 -15.20
N ILE A 3 11.47 -14.69 -15.52
CA ILE A 3 11.81 -13.33 -15.09
C ILE A 3 11.61 -13.31 -13.57
N PHE A 4 12.68 -13.19 -12.81
CA PHE A 4 12.61 -12.98 -11.36
C PHE A 4 12.07 -11.55 -11.15
N ALA A 5 10.75 -11.42 -10.99
CA ALA A 5 10.06 -10.13 -11.01
C ALA A 5 10.16 -9.36 -9.68
N GLY A 6 10.84 -9.92 -8.67
CA GLY A 6 10.90 -9.42 -7.30
C GLY A 6 9.93 -10.13 -6.35
N LYS A 7 10.01 -9.78 -5.07
CA LYS A 7 9.19 -10.31 -3.97
C LYS A 7 8.28 -9.22 -3.43
N VAL A 8 7.02 -9.58 -3.19
CA VAL A 8 6.04 -8.71 -2.54
C VAL A 8 5.69 -9.28 -1.18
N GLY A 9 5.81 -8.45 -0.15
CA GLY A 9 5.38 -8.78 1.21
C GLY A 9 4.43 -7.73 1.78
N VAL A 10 4.12 -7.89 3.06
CA VAL A 10 3.51 -6.88 3.91
C VAL A 10 4.43 -6.74 5.12
N PRO A 11 4.77 -5.52 5.59
CA PRO A 11 5.59 -5.38 6.79
C PRO A 11 4.88 -6.03 7.98
N LYS A 12 5.63 -6.52 8.97
CA LYS A 12 4.98 -7.12 10.14
C LYS A 12 4.08 -6.08 10.79
N GLN A 13 2.92 -6.56 11.25
CA GLN A 13 1.92 -5.70 11.82
C GLN A 13 1.13 -6.41 12.91
N LEU A 14 0.64 -5.61 13.84
CA LEU A 14 -0.11 -6.04 15.00
C LEU A 14 -1.36 -5.17 15.13
N PHE A 15 -2.52 -5.80 15.18
CA PHE A 15 -3.74 -5.12 15.56
C PHE A 15 -3.84 -5.04 17.08
N VAL A 16 -4.14 -3.85 17.59
CA VAL A 16 -4.33 -3.57 19.01
C VAL A 16 -5.72 -2.97 19.20
N ASN A 17 -6.54 -3.62 20.03
CA ASN A 17 -7.87 -3.16 20.44
C ASN A 17 -8.06 -3.10 21.97
N THR A 18 -7.02 -3.40 22.73
CA THR A 18 -7.03 -3.46 24.21
C THR A 18 -6.37 -2.23 24.82
N ASP A 19 -6.14 -2.25 26.13
CA ASP A 19 -5.51 -1.19 26.91
C ASP A 19 -4.15 -0.70 26.34
N PRO A 20 -3.94 0.63 26.14
CA PRO A 20 -2.66 1.23 25.76
C PRO A 20 -1.45 0.73 26.57
N LEU A 21 -1.62 0.45 27.87
CA LEU A 21 -0.51 0.00 28.71
C LEU A 21 0.02 -1.39 28.31
N SER A 22 -0.80 -2.19 27.61
CA SER A 22 -0.42 -3.53 27.14
C SER A 22 0.38 -3.52 25.83
N ILE A 23 0.42 -2.38 25.13
CA ILE A 23 1.00 -2.26 23.78
C ILE A 23 2.48 -2.66 23.75
N PRO A 24 3.38 -2.17 24.63
CA PRO A 24 4.80 -2.52 24.56
C PRO A 24 5.03 -4.04 24.67
N ALA A 25 4.32 -4.70 25.59
CA ALA A 25 4.42 -6.14 25.78
C ALA A 25 3.84 -6.91 24.59
N ALA A 26 2.76 -6.43 23.98
CA ALA A 26 2.18 -7.03 22.78
C ALA A 26 3.11 -6.92 21.57
N VAL A 27 3.74 -5.76 21.36
CA VAL A 27 4.75 -5.51 20.32
C VAL A 27 5.95 -6.45 20.48
N MET A 28 6.48 -6.57 21.71
CA MET A 28 7.60 -7.46 22.02
C MET A 28 7.25 -8.93 21.73
N ARG A 29 6.07 -9.40 22.19
CA ARG A 29 5.61 -10.77 21.92
C ARG A 29 5.40 -11.06 20.44
N ALA A 30 4.95 -10.07 19.68
CA ALA A 30 4.76 -10.17 18.24
C ALA A 30 6.07 -10.04 17.44
N GLY A 31 7.19 -9.68 18.10
CA GLY A 31 8.49 -9.56 17.45
C GLY A 31 8.55 -8.46 16.39
N LEU A 32 7.88 -7.33 16.67
CA LEU A 32 7.90 -6.12 15.85
C LEU A 32 9.12 -5.25 16.20
N SER A 33 9.81 -4.74 15.19
CA SER A 33 10.95 -3.84 15.31
C SER A 33 10.52 -2.37 15.19
N LEU A 34 11.16 -1.50 15.97
CA LEU A 34 10.98 -0.04 15.87
C LEU A 34 11.77 0.52 14.68
N PRO A 35 11.32 1.65 14.08
CA PRO A 35 10.14 2.41 14.49
C PRO A 35 8.84 1.81 13.92
N LEU A 36 7.71 2.12 14.57
CA LEU A 36 6.39 1.58 14.21
C LEU A 36 5.45 2.67 13.71
N VAL A 37 4.84 2.47 12.54
CA VAL A 37 3.74 3.28 12.05
C VAL A 37 2.46 2.85 12.76
N ALA A 38 1.85 3.76 13.51
CA ALA A 38 0.55 3.59 14.13
C ALA A 38 -0.55 4.15 13.24
N LYS A 39 -1.52 3.29 12.92
CA LYS A 39 -2.67 3.57 12.04
C LYS A 39 -3.97 3.43 12.85
N PRO A 40 -4.54 4.52 13.39
CA PRO A 40 -5.80 4.47 14.12
C PRO A 40 -6.95 3.98 13.22
N LEU A 41 -7.86 3.16 13.75
CA LEU A 41 -9.02 2.66 13.01
C LEU A 41 -10.28 3.52 13.17
N VAL A 42 -10.38 4.28 14.26
CA VAL A 42 -11.63 5.00 14.64
C VAL A 42 -11.39 6.51 14.81
N ALA A 43 -10.17 7.01 14.59
CA ALA A 43 -9.87 8.42 14.79
C ALA A 43 -10.61 9.31 13.75
N LYS A 44 -11.19 10.42 14.24
CA LYS A 44 -11.79 11.48 13.40
C LYS A 44 -10.74 12.21 12.54
N SER A 45 -9.45 12.07 12.86
CA SER A 45 -8.34 12.55 12.04
C SER A 45 -7.74 11.38 11.24
N HIS A 46 -7.51 11.57 9.95
CA HIS A 46 -6.66 10.69 9.13
C HIS A 46 -5.19 10.88 9.52
N GLU A 47 -4.86 10.92 10.80
CA GLU A 47 -3.51 11.18 11.28
C GLU A 47 -2.81 9.86 11.57
N LEU A 48 -1.61 9.72 11.03
CA LEU A 48 -0.72 8.61 11.33
C LEU A 48 0.30 9.07 12.35
N SER A 49 0.96 8.13 13.01
CA SER A 49 2.12 8.47 13.81
C SER A 49 3.22 7.45 13.70
N LEU A 50 4.45 7.88 13.95
CA LEU A 50 5.64 7.05 13.97
C LEU A 50 6.17 7.03 15.40
N ALA A 51 6.20 5.84 15.98
CA ALA A 51 6.70 5.59 17.33
C ALA A 51 8.14 5.07 17.24
N TYR A 52 9.07 5.77 17.89
CA TYR A 52 10.51 5.48 17.81
C TYR A 52 11.02 4.61 18.95
N ASP A 53 10.32 4.61 20.09
CA ASP A 53 10.74 3.89 21.29
C ASP A 53 9.58 3.11 21.93
N SER A 54 9.95 2.09 22.72
CA SER A 54 8.97 1.21 23.36
C SER A 54 8.16 1.91 24.45
N ALA A 55 8.75 2.87 25.16
CA ALA A 55 8.10 3.54 26.29
C ALA A 55 6.97 4.46 25.82
N SER A 56 7.09 5.04 24.63
CA SER A 56 6.08 5.94 24.06
C SER A 56 4.90 5.22 23.41
N LEU A 57 4.98 3.90 23.21
CA LEU A 57 3.87 3.10 22.68
C LEU A 57 2.62 3.15 23.56
N THR A 58 2.77 3.36 24.87
CA THR A 58 1.62 3.48 25.80
C THR A 58 0.81 4.77 25.60
N LYS A 59 1.36 5.73 24.84
CA LYS A 59 0.68 7.01 24.50
C LYS A 59 -0.24 6.88 23.28
N LEU A 60 -0.26 5.72 22.62
CA LEU A 60 -1.11 5.45 21.48
C LEU A 60 -2.53 5.11 21.94
N GLU A 61 -3.51 5.44 21.11
CA GLU A 61 -4.93 5.26 21.40
C GLU A 61 -5.53 4.17 20.50
N PRO A 62 -5.81 2.98 21.05
CA PRO A 62 -6.55 1.91 20.37
C PRO A 62 -8.02 2.29 20.09
N PRO A 63 -8.66 1.66 19.08
CA PRO A 63 -8.12 0.60 18.24
C PRO A 63 -7.21 1.12 17.12
N LEU A 64 -6.05 0.48 16.93
CA LEU A 64 -5.08 0.81 15.90
C LEU A 64 -4.38 -0.42 15.32
N VAL A 65 -3.73 -0.24 14.18
CA VAL A 65 -2.72 -1.17 13.65
C VAL A 65 -1.34 -0.57 13.84
N LEU A 66 -0.44 -1.32 14.44
CA LEU A 66 1.00 -1.05 14.45
C LEU A 66 1.65 -1.81 13.31
N GLN A 67 2.46 -1.15 12.50
CA GLN A 67 3.17 -1.75 11.37
C GLN A 67 4.64 -1.34 11.40
N GLU A 68 5.56 -2.26 11.15
CA GLU A 68 6.98 -1.95 11.01
C GLU A 68 7.21 -0.89 9.92
N PHE A 69 7.98 0.13 10.27
CA PHE A 69 8.45 1.10 9.28
C PHE A 69 9.57 0.47 8.46
N VAL A 70 9.43 0.51 7.14
CA VAL A 70 10.45 0.04 6.20
C VAL A 70 11.01 1.27 5.52
N ASN A 71 12.32 1.52 5.62
CA ASN A 71 12.97 2.56 4.84
C ASN A 71 12.74 2.33 3.35
N HIS A 72 12.32 3.36 2.61
CA HIS A 72 11.90 3.26 1.21
C HIS A 72 12.24 4.50 0.37
N GLY A 73 13.21 5.29 0.82
CA GLY A 73 13.72 6.45 0.09
C GLY A 73 12.71 7.59 -0.07
N GLY A 74 11.65 7.63 0.74
CA GLY A 74 10.64 8.69 0.67
C GLY A 74 9.73 8.62 -0.57
N VAL A 75 9.65 7.47 -1.25
CA VAL A 75 8.81 7.30 -2.44
C VAL A 75 7.80 6.17 -2.27
N LEU A 76 6.55 6.48 -2.58
CA LEU A 76 5.44 5.54 -2.60
C LEU A 76 4.91 5.36 -4.02
N PHE A 77 4.69 4.11 -4.41
CA PHE A 77 4.08 3.73 -5.68
C PHE A 77 2.60 3.46 -5.45
N LYS A 78 1.75 4.38 -5.90
CA LYS A 78 0.30 4.19 -5.90
C LYS A 78 -0.08 3.45 -7.16
N VAL A 79 -0.37 2.16 -7.03
CA VAL A 79 -0.71 1.27 -8.14
C VAL A 79 -2.23 1.18 -8.21
N TYR A 80 -2.82 1.77 -9.24
CA TYR A 80 -4.25 1.67 -9.55
C TYR A 80 -4.51 0.45 -10.43
N ILE A 81 -5.52 -0.33 -10.04
CA ILE A 81 -6.02 -1.49 -10.78
C ILE A 81 -7.46 -1.19 -11.19
N VAL A 82 -7.70 -1.24 -12.50
CA VAL A 82 -9.02 -1.04 -13.12
C VAL A 82 -9.27 -2.20 -14.10
N GLY A 83 -9.98 -3.22 -13.67
CA GLY A 83 -10.13 -4.44 -14.46
C GLY A 83 -8.79 -5.15 -14.64
N ASP A 84 -8.28 -5.21 -15.86
CA ASP A 84 -6.93 -5.72 -16.19
C ASP A 84 -5.90 -4.61 -16.37
N ALA A 85 -6.32 -3.34 -16.42
CA ALA A 85 -5.43 -2.20 -16.55
C ALA A 85 -4.72 -1.88 -15.24
N ILE A 86 -3.44 -1.55 -15.35
CA ILE A 86 -2.58 -1.14 -14.23
C ILE A 86 -1.97 0.22 -14.57
N ARG A 87 -2.07 1.16 -13.64
CA ARG A 87 -1.40 2.47 -13.71
C ARG A 87 -0.66 2.72 -12.40
N VAL A 88 0.57 3.22 -12.49
CA VAL A 88 1.40 3.50 -11.32
C VAL A 88 1.70 4.98 -11.29
N VAL A 89 1.48 5.61 -10.14
CA VAL A 89 1.80 7.01 -9.87
C VAL A 89 2.79 7.06 -8.72
N ARG A 90 3.83 7.89 -8.86
CA ARG A 90 4.80 8.15 -7.78
C ARG A 90 4.27 9.24 -6.85
N ARG A 91 4.44 9.03 -5.55
CA ARG A 91 4.11 9.97 -4.49
C ARG A 91 5.30 10.15 -3.58
N PHE A 92 5.47 11.34 -3.03
CA PHE A 92 6.33 11.52 -1.88
C PHE A 92 5.79 10.69 -0.70
N SER A 93 6.66 10.27 0.20
CA SER A 93 6.33 9.48 1.37
C SER A 93 7.19 9.93 2.54
N LEU A 94 7.11 9.23 3.65
CA LEU A 94 7.98 9.49 4.81
C LEU A 94 9.44 9.26 4.44
N PRO A 95 10.36 10.17 4.82
CA PRO A 95 11.78 9.97 4.61
C PRO A 95 12.28 8.74 5.36
N ASN A 96 13.46 8.27 4.99
CA ASN A 96 14.12 7.21 5.74
C ASN A 96 14.38 7.67 7.18
N VAL A 97 14.37 6.70 8.10
CA VAL A 97 14.82 6.85 9.48
C VAL A 97 16.20 6.23 9.59
N ASP A 98 17.18 6.98 10.09
CA ASP A 98 18.53 6.47 10.35
C ASP A 98 18.79 6.17 11.84
N GLU A 99 19.97 5.67 12.17
CA GLU A 99 20.35 5.38 13.56
C GLU A 99 20.39 6.63 14.43
N GLY A 100 20.75 7.78 13.86
CA GLY A 100 20.74 9.07 14.54
C GLY A 100 19.32 9.52 14.88
N ASP A 101 18.37 9.31 13.97
CA ASP A 101 16.96 9.54 14.24
C ASP A 101 16.43 8.63 15.36
N LEU A 102 16.84 7.36 15.38
CA LEU A 102 16.44 6.43 16.44
C LEU A 102 17.04 6.80 17.81
N SER A 103 18.25 7.35 17.84
CA SER A 103 18.89 7.79 19.09
C SER A 103 18.41 9.17 19.56
N ASN A 104 18.06 10.06 18.64
CA ASN A 104 17.74 11.46 18.95
C ASN A 104 16.24 11.72 19.06
N ASN A 105 15.39 10.91 18.44
CA ASN A 105 13.95 11.04 18.51
C ASN A 105 13.39 10.08 19.56
N ALA A 106 12.83 10.65 20.63
CA ALA A 106 12.03 9.91 21.60
C ALA A 106 10.56 10.34 21.47
N GLY A 107 9.65 9.37 21.52
CA GLY A 107 8.22 9.62 21.50
C GLY A 107 7.49 9.15 20.26
N VAL A 108 6.27 9.68 20.13
CA VAL A 108 5.34 9.44 19.03
C VAL A 108 5.22 10.73 18.23
N PHE A 109 5.64 10.70 16.97
CA PHE A 109 5.55 11.83 16.06
C PHE A 109 4.31 11.66 15.19
N ARG A 110 3.37 12.60 15.31
CA ARG A 110 2.14 12.58 14.52
C ARG A 110 2.33 13.34 13.22
N PHE A 111 1.75 12.84 12.14
CA PHE A 111 1.72 13.49 10.84
C PHE A 111 0.41 13.15 10.12
N PRO A 112 -0.16 14.10 9.36
CA PRO A 112 -1.30 13.81 8.52
C PRO A 112 -0.98 12.66 7.55
N ARG A 113 -1.90 11.70 7.38
CA ARG A 113 -1.77 10.61 6.39
C ARG A 113 -1.52 11.13 4.97
N VAL A 114 -1.91 12.38 4.70
CA VAL A 114 -1.85 13.01 3.38
C VAL A 114 -0.72 14.02 3.19
N SER A 115 -0.07 14.52 4.26
CA SER A 115 0.80 15.70 4.14
C SER A 115 2.08 15.47 3.32
N CYS A 116 2.55 14.22 3.20
CA CYS A 116 3.61 13.83 2.27
C CYS A 116 3.07 12.97 1.11
N ALA A 117 2.19 12.01 1.40
CA ALA A 117 1.66 11.04 0.42
C ALA A 117 0.74 11.62 -0.67
N ALA A 118 0.16 12.81 -0.48
CA ALA A 118 -0.76 13.38 -1.45
C ALA A 118 -0.08 14.17 -2.58
N ALA A 119 1.19 14.55 -2.42
CA ALA A 119 1.97 15.25 -3.44
C ALA A 119 2.48 14.26 -4.48
N THR A 120 2.27 14.58 -5.77
CA THR A 120 2.85 13.77 -6.86
C THR A 120 4.37 13.94 -6.86
N ALA A 121 5.08 12.85 -7.19
CA ALA A 121 6.52 12.84 -7.36
C ALA A 121 6.92 12.40 -8.78
N GLU A 122 6.02 12.51 -9.75
CA GLU A 122 6.28 12.11 -11.14
C GLU A 122 7.36 12.97 -11.82
N ASP A 123 7.36 14.27 -11.54
CA ASP A 123 8.29 15.25 -12.12
C ASP A 123 9.44 15.64 -11.17
N ALA A 124 9.55 14.94 -10.04
CA ALA A 124 10.61 15.19 -9.07
C ALA A 124 11.94 14.58 -9.54
N ASP A 125 13.03 15.32 -9.36
CA ASP A 125 14.39 14.80 -9.56
C ASP A 125 14.74 13.89 -8.38
N LEU A 126 14.53 12.58 -8.58
CA LEU A 126 14.71 11.54 -7.58
C LEU A 126 15.82 10.59 -8.03
N ASP A 127 16.53 10.00 -7.07
CA ASP A 127 17.49 8.93 -7.35
C ASP A 127 16.80 7.82 -8.19
N PRO A 128 17.31 7.49 -9.39
CA PRO A 128 16.76 6.45 -10.23
C PRO A 128 16.60 5.10 -9.53
N HIS A 129 17.47 4.76 -8.58
CA HIS A 129 17.39 3.51 -7.83
C HIS A 129 16.21 3.48 -6.86
N VAL A 130 15.73 4.63 -6.41
CA VAL A 130 14.55 4.78 -5.54
C VAL A 130 13.28 4.94 -6.38
N ALA A 131 13.35 5.70 -7.48
CA ALA A 131 12.18 6.12 -8.24
C ALA A 131 11.78 5.19 -9.39
N GLU A 132 12.59 4.18 -9.71
CA GLU A 132 12.23 3.16 -10.69
C GLU A 132 10.91 2.48 -10.32
N LEU A 133 10.01 2.36 -11.30
CA LEU A 133 8.71 1.73 -11.07
C LEU A 133 8.85 0.23 -10.74
N PRO A 134 7.95 -0.34 -9.91
CA PRO A 134 7.90 -1.77 -9.71
C PRO A 134 7.75 -2.51 -11.06
N PRO A 135 8.44 -3.65 -11.26
CA PRO A 135 8.39 -4.37 -12.53
C PRO A 135 6.96 -4.70 -12.94
N ARG A 136 6.59 -4.37 -14.18
CA ARG A 136 5.24 -4.60 -14.70
C ARG A 136 4.77 -6.07 -14.56
N PRO A 137 5.60 -7.11 -14.84
CA PRO A 137 5.19 -8.50 -14.63
C PRO A 137 4.85 -8.82 -13.17
N LEU A 138 5.53 -8.19 -12.19
CA LEU A 138 5.24 -8.34 -10.77
C LEU A 138 3.83 -7.82 -10.46
N LEU A 139 3.53 -6.61 -10.95
CA LEU A 139 2.25 -5.95 -10.75
C LEU A 139 1.10 -6.70 -11.42
N GLU A 140 1.31 -7.24 -12.62
CA GLU A 140 0.31 -8.04 -13.34
C GLU A 140 -0.06 -9.32 -12.59
N ILE A 141 0.94 -10.03 -12.05
CA ILE A 141 0.71 -11.22 -11.23
C ILE A 141 -0.02 -10.86 -9.94
N LEU A 142 0.45 -9.82 -9.23
CA LEU A 142 -0.14 -9.38 -7.97
C LEU A 142 -1.60 -8.92 -8.16
N ALA A 143 -1.85 -8.05 -9.14
CA ALA A 143 -3.18 -7.54 -9.44
C ALA A 143 -4.13 -8.68 -9.84
N ARG A 144 -3.69 -9.63 -10.66
CA ARG A 144 -4.49 -10.82 -11.00
C ARG A 144 -4.86 -11.65 -9.77
N GLU A 145 -3.89 -11.95 -8.90
CA GLU A 145 -4.16 -12.76 -7.70
C GLU A 145 -5.07 -12.03 -6.70
N LEU A 146 -4.86 -10.73 -6.48
CA LEU A 146 -5.74 -9.93 -5.61
C LEU A 146 -7.17 -9.87 -6.13
N ARG A 147 -7.36 -9.63 -7.44
CA ARG A 147 -8.69 -9.66 -8.07
C ARG A 147 -9.38 -10.99 -7.90
N ARG A 148 -8.66 -12.09 -8.16
CA ARG A 148 -9.21 -13.45 -8.07
C ARG A 148 -9.62 -13.80 -6.64
N ARG A 149 -8.77 -13.47 -5.66
CA ARG A 149 -8.96 -13.87 -4.26
C ARG A 149 -9.94 -12.98 -3.50
N LEU A 150 -9.99 -11.69 -3.82
CA LEU A 150 -10.84 -10.71 -3.13
C LEU A 150 -12.14 -10.40 -3.89
N GLY A 151 -12.26 -10.84 -5.15
CA GLY A 151 -13.41 -10.52 -6.00
C GLY A 151 -13.48 -9.06 -6.43
N LEU A 152 -12.43 -8.27 -6.17
CA LEU A 152 -12.38 -6.85 -6.50
C LEU A 152 -11.99 -6.64 -7.95
N ARG A 153 -12.42 -5.52 -8.54
CA ARG A 153 -12.07 -5.10 -9.91
C ARG A 153 -11.53 -3.68 -9.99
N LEU A 154 -11.89 -2.86 -9.00
CA LEU A 154 -11.54 -1.44 -8.89
C LEU A 154 -10.91 -1.22 -7.51
N PHE A 155 -9.60 -1.10 -7.46
CA PHE A 155 -8.88 -0.84 -6.22
C PHE A 155 -7.52 -0.21 -6.54
N ASN A 156 -6.87 0.36 -5.55
CA ASN A 156 -5.45 0.63 -5.61
C ASN A 156 -4.74 -0.03 -4.44
N ILE A 157 -3.44 -0.24 -4.62
CA ILE A 157 -2.51 -0.59 -3.55
C ILE A 157 -1.48 0.52 -3.43
N ASP A 158 -1.11 0.83 -2.21
CA ASP A 158 0.03 1.69 -1.91
C ASP A 158 1.21 0.77 -1.60
N MET A 159 2.23 0.85 -2.46
CA MET A 159 3.39 -0.03 -2.45
C MET A 159 4.66 0.79 -2.22
N ILE A 160 5.59 0.26 -1.44
CA ILE A 160 6.93 0.82 -1.24
C ILE A 160 8.00 -0.20 -1.63
N ARG A 161 9.19 0.27 -1.99
CA ARG A 161 10.37 -0.56 -2.26
C ARG A 161 11.34 -0.42 -1.08
N GLU A 162 11.85 -1.52 -0.55
CA GLU A 162 12.84 -1.48 0.53
C GLU A 162 14.11 -0.77 0.06
N HIS A 163 14.51 0.27 0.78
CA HIS A 163 15.69 1.07 0.48
C HIS A 163 16.95 0.19 0.44
N GLY A 164 17.81 0.44 -0.54
CA GLY A 164 19.01 -0.38 -0.78
C GLY A 164 18.74 -1.70 -1.51
N THR A 165 17.48 -2.02 -1.83
CA THR A 165 17.12 -3.22 -2.60
C THR A 165 16.51 -2.86 -3.95
N ARG A 166 16.60 -3.78 -4.91
CA ARG A 166 15.95 -3.61 -6.23
C ARG A 166 14.65 -4.40 -6.36
N ASP A 167 14.51 -5.47 -5.58
CA ASP A 167 13.53 -6.51 -5.85
C ASP A 167 12.60 -6.81 -4.66
N ARG A 168 12.67 -6.06 -3.55
CA ARG A 168 11.79 -6.24 -2.39
C ARG A 168 10.79 -5.11 -2.27
N PHE A 169 9.51 -5.48 -2.37
CA PHE A 169 8.39 -4.55 -2.33
C PHE A 169 7.44 -4.93 -1.19
N TYR A 170 6.80 -3.91 -0.62
CA TYR A 170 5.83 -4.08 0.45
C TYR A 170 4.54 -3.36 0.11
N VAL A 171 3.40 -4.04 0.26
CA VAL A 171 2.08 -3.40 0.23
C VAL A 171 1.77 -2.89 1.63
N ILE A 172 1.51 -1.59 1.77
CA ILE A 172 1.30 -0.93 3.07
C ILE A 172 -0.13 -0.43 3.28
N ASP A 173 -0.89 -0.24 2.20
CA ASP A 173 -2.31 0.12 2.23
C ASP A 173 -3.01 -0.41 0.96
N MET A 174 -4.31 -0.64 1.05
CA MET A 174 -5.14 -1.05 -0.08
C MET A 174 -6.54 -0.45 0.10
N ASN A 175 -7.03 0.25 -0.93
CA ASN A 175 -8.35 0.87 -0.88
C ASN A 175 -9.24 0.31 -1.99
N TYR A 176 -10.46 -0.07 -1.62
CA TYR A 176 -11.51 -0.41 -2.58
C TYR A 176 -12.10 0.87 -3.16
N PHE A 177 -12.24 0.92 -4.48
CA PHE A 177 -12.77 2.09 -5.20
C PHE A 177 -12.16 3.43 -4.72
N PRO A 178 -10.85 3.65 -4.93
CA PRO A 178 -10.19 4.89 -4.55
C PRO A 178 -10.65 6.07 -5.42
N GLY A 179 -10.23 7.28 -5.05
CA GLY A 179 -10.33 8.43 -5.96
C GLY A 179 -9.36 8.27 -7.14
N TYR A 180 -9.89 8.24 -8.37
CA TYR A 180 -9.10 8.07 -9.61
C TYR A 180 -8.74 9.38 -10.31
N GLY A 181 -9.23 10.53 -9.87
CA GLY A 181 -8.97 11.83 -10.53
C GLY A 181 -7.49 12.25 -10.56
N LYS A 182 -6.61 11.56 -9.83
CA LYS A 182 -5.15 11.76 -9.88
C LYS A 182 -4.42 10.63 -10.64
N MET A 183 -5.15 9.76 -11.34
CA MET A 183 -4.59 8.71 -12.18
C MET A 183 -4.54 9.22 -13.63
N PRO A 184 -3.37 9.25 -14.28
CA PRO A 184 -3.27 9.69 -15.67
C PRO A 184 -4.15 8.86 -16.62
N GLY A 185 -4.95 9.55 -17.44
CA GLY A 185 -5.84 8.93 -18.43
C GLY A 185 -6.96 8.09 -17.83
N TYR A 186 -7.46 8.44 -16.62
CA TYR A 186 -8.48 7.66 -15.95
C TYR A 186 -9.78 7.56 -16.75
N GLU A 187 -10.15 8.58 -17.50
CA GLU A 187 -11.36 8.61 -18.32
C GLU A 187 -11.37 7.46 -19.33
N HIS A 188 -10.27 7.32 -20.07
CA HIS A 188 -10.11 6.27 -21.08
C HIS A 188 -10.07 4.88 -20.42
N VAL A 189 -9.27 4.72 -19.36
CA VAL A 189 -9.13 3.44 -18.66
C VAL A 189 -10.47 2.97 -18.07
N PHE A 190 -11.27 3.89 -17.51
CA PHE A 190 -12.61 3.57 -17.00
C PHE A 190 -13.59 3.25 -18.12
N THR A 191 -13.55 4.00 -19.22
CA THR A 191 -14.41 3.75 -20.37
C THR A 191 -14.15 2.36 -20.94
N ASP A 192 -12.88 2.01 -21.18
CA ASP A 192 -12.47 0.70 -21.67
C ASP A 192 -12.88 -0.41 -20.71
N PHE A 193 -12.75 -0.17 -19.40
CA PHE A 193 -13.19 -1.11 -18.38
C PHE A 193 -14.69 -1.36 -18.45
N LEU A 194 -15.53 -0.32 -18.50
CA LEU A 194 -16.98 -0.46 -18.58
C LEU A 194 -17.40 -1.18 -19.86
N LEU A 195 -16.78 -0.84 -21.00
CA LEU A 195 -17.00 -1.54 -22.28
C LEU A 195 -16.64 -3.04 -22.17
N SER A 196 -15.53 -3.36 -21.50
CA SER A 196 -15.12 -4.77 -21.29
C SER A 196 -16.14 -5.57 -20.48
N LEU A 197 -16.86 -4.94 -19.54
CA LEU A 197 -17.89 -5.60 -18.75
C LEU A 197 -19.09 -5.97 -19.61
N ASP A 198 -19.48 -5.10 -20.55
CA ASP A 198 -20.60 -5.36 -21.45
C ASP A 198 -20.29 -6.52 -22.40
N GLN A 199 -19.10 -6.52 -23.00
CA GLN A 199 -18.61 -7.61 -23.83
C GLN A 199 -18.57 -8.95 -23.07
N GLN A 200 -18.13 -8.94 -21.80
CA GLN A 200 -18.13 -10.13 -20.95
C GLN A 200 -19.56 -10.64 -20.67
N LYS A 201 -20.53 -9.75 -20.49
CA LYS A 201 -21.94 -10.12 -20.33
C LYS A 201 -22.53 -10.72 -21.59
N GLU A 202 -22.23 -10.15 -22.76
CA GLU A 202 -22.65 -10.72 -24.05
C GLU A 202 -22.04 -12.10 -24.29
N TYR A 203 -20.73 -12.26 -24.05
CA TYR A 203 -20.05 -13.53 -24.21
C TYR A 203 -20.65 -14.63 -23.32
N LYS A 204 -20.89 -14.33 -22.04
CA LYS A 204 -21.55 -15.28 -21.11
C LYS A 204 -22.98 -15.62 -21.53
N ARG A 205 -23.75 -14.65 -22.05
CA ARG A 205 -25.09 -14.91 -22.59
C ARG A 205 -25.03 -15.89 -23.76
N ARG A 206 -24.12 -15.69 -24.72
CA ARG A 206 -23.96 -16.58 -25.88
C ARG A 206 -23.58 -18.00 -25.48
N LEU A 207 -22.66 -18.16 -24.52
CA LEU A 207 -22.29 -19.48 -23.97
C LEU A 207 -23.46 -20.20 -23.28
N GLY A 208 -24.29 -19.46 -22.54
CA GLY A 208 -25.47 -20.03 -21.87
C GLY A 208 -26.53 -20.56 -22.85
N TYR A 209 -26.69 -19.92 -24.01
CA TYR A 209 -27.58 -20.41 -25.07
C TYR A 209 -27.05 -21.71 -25.70
N THR A 210 -25.74 -21.86 -25.91
CA THR A 210 -25.16 -23.08 -26.49
C THR A 210 -25.16 -24.30 -25.56
N SER A 211 -25.35 -24.12 -24.24
CA SER A 211 -25.38 -25.21 -23.26
C SER A 211 -26.79 -25.68 -22.86
N GLY A 212 -27.84 -25.07 -23.41
CA GLY A 212 -29.25 -25.44 -23.16
C GLY A 212 -29.88 -26.31 -24.27
N GLU A 213 -29.14 -26.61 -25.33
CA GLU A 213 -29.54 -27.52 -26.42
C GLU A 213 -28.73 -28.81 -26.29
N GLY A 214 -29.19 -29.72 -25.44
CA GLY A 214 -28.58 -31.04 -25.22
C GLY A 214 -29.50 -31.96 -24.45
#